data_AF-A0A3M1B5M5-F1
#
_entry.id   AF-A0A3M1B5M5-F1
#
_cell.length_a   1.000
_cell.length_b   1.000
_cell.length_c   1.000
_cell.angle_alpha   90.00
_cell.angle_beta   90.00
_cell.angle_gamma   90.00
#
_symmetry.space_group_name_H-M   'P 1'
#
loop_
_entity.id
_entity.type
_entity.pdbx_description
1 polymer ?
#
loop_
_entity_poly.entity_id
_entity_poly.type
_entity_poly.pdbx_seq_one_letter_code
_entity_poly.pdbx_strand_id
1 'polypeptide(L)'
;MASKNTENFRLKVIKNLESKANWQVFCNRNWICPYCAEVGVEKYDRYPDPAIRVMRHLLKECPASGGEELSTKELKHRIFQIKTHQMLKAEIDKPLWNLRDRQKRWYCPYCAQPTEITTLKKRAFLKEVVKHLQQCFGYKKGGIKSEDYLRKIIAYENKVQILVGVVKKNLQTNPKWKVSGRRGEWICVFCQTSLGHIDVTNPLALSVNVPTQIAHHLLSACSKFQWEKFFPQSSPSPKSPSASSAGPKKSGSKITTISIPSVQETLKRKPELFETNQGIEFAETQVDDEDDLEAVPLISERQLQNVFTQAADTLENFLSEDALEAVFVEEEEATVSSATSAESTSPQDGVREEFATTSEFKATISHLDVLPLMPEVESLEFQYVYETKSSEDVDFLDFIPISSRQVGILAIQLQRAIAKQLVHQMKEFIQVEGPKLTSPKEFVLLFHKNIWTKLSIPLSLSYLILDVEKEVLRLCQVNHHPLALLNPLRNRYFHLLQPKGSEGFSLEGGQQDERELGELRVRLKKEDLIILHSKGILQAKDDRGVSFGKQRLYELMQRYGRHEAEYFRDKFMEKFSKFHSKRSRENIFILAIKYHSQFPYEEEI
;
A
#
# COMPACT_ATOMS: atom_id res chain seq x y z
N MET A 1 -4.97 -66.56 -2.82
CA MET A 1 -4.23 -65.44 -2.16
C MET A 1 -4.62 -64.07 -2.71
N ALA A 2 -4.64 -63.84 -4.04
CA ALA A 2 -4.94 -62.53 -4.64
C ALA A 2 -6.17 -61.78 -4.06
N SER A 3 -7.33 -62.46 -3.87
CA SER A 3 -8.55 -61.77 -3.40
C SER A 3 -8.45 -61.20 -1.97
N LYS A 4 -7.67 -61.82 -1.07
CA LYS A 4 -7.44 -61.28 0.29
C LYS A 4 -6.61 -59.99 0.25
N ASN A 5 -5.66 -59.87 -0.67
CA ASN A 5 -4.86 -58.65 -0.83
C ASN A 5 -5.70 -57.51 -1.41
N THR A 6 -6.61 -57.78 -2.34
CA THR A 6 -7.55 -56.78 -2.87
C THR A 6 -8.49 -56.26 -1.78
N GLU A 7 -9.05 -57.14 -0.94
CA GLU A 7 -9.97 -56.73 0.12
C GLU A 7 -9.26 -55.94 1.23
N ASN A 8 -8.07 -56.36 1.65
CA ASN A 8 -7.24 -55.60 2.60
C ASN A 8 -6.89 -54.19 2.06
N PHE A 9 -6.63 -54.07 0.75
CA PHE A 9 -6.36 -52.77 0.13
C PHE A 9 -7.61 -51.90 0.04
N ARG A 10 -8.78 -52.48 -0.26
CA ARG A 10 -10.09 -51.79 -0.22
C ARG A 10 -10.40 -51.25 1.17
N LEU A 11 -10.18 -52.04 2.23
CA LEU A 11 -10.33 -51.58 3.62
C LEU A 11 -9.37 -50.43 3.96
N LYS A 12 -8.12 -50.47 3.49
CA LYS A 12 -7.16 -49.36 3.64
C LYS A 12 -7.63 -48.08 2.92
N VAL A 13 -8.21 -48.21 1.73
CA VAL A 13 -8.79 -47.10 0.98
C VAL A 13 -9.99 -46.50 1.71
N ILE A 14 -10.92 -47.33 2.23
CA ILE A 14 -12.05 -46.88 3.04
C ILE A 14 -11.56 -46.09 4.27
N LYS A 15 -10.65 -46.67 5.05
CA LYS A 15 -10.07 -46.01 6.23
C LYS A 15 -9.45 -44.65 5.88
N ASN A 16 -8.69 -44.55 4.78
CA ASN A 16 -8.13 -43.27 4.36
C ASN A 16 -9.21 -42.25 3.94
N LEU A 17 -10.26 -42.67 3.25
CA LEU A 17 -11.38 -41.80 2.86
C LEU A 17 -12.17 -41.29 4.08
N GLU A 18 -12.21 -42.06 5.17
CA GLU A 18 -12.84 -41.68 6.43
C GLU A 18 -11.94 -40.81 7.33
N SER A 19 -10.63 -41.09 7.37
CA SER A 19 -9.73 -40.52 8.38
C SER A 19 -8.75 -39.45 7.88
N LYS A 20 -8.62 -39.21 6.56
CA LYS A 20 -7.62 -38.29 6.01
C LYS A 20 -8.25 -37.12 5.25
N ALA A 21 -8.00 -35.89 5.73
CA ALA A 21 -8.54 -34.67 5.13
C ALA A 21 -8.10 -34.44 3.66
N ASN A 22 -6.91 -34.91 3.25
CA ASN A 22 -6.46 -34.84 1.84
C ASN A 22 -7.11 -35.91 0.94
N TRP A 23 -7.68 -36.98 1.51
CA TRP A 23 -8.52 -37.95 0.80
C TRP A 23 -10.00 -37.53 0.74
N GLN A 24 -10.42 -36.50 1.48
CA GLN A 24 -11.78 -35.97 1.51
C GLN A 24 -11.95 -34.75 0.59
N VAL A 25 -11.17 -34.68 -0.49
CA VAL A 25 -11.09 -33.51 -1.36
C VAL A 25 -11.92 -33.72 -2.64
N PHE A 26 -12.96 -32.89 -2.81
CA PHE A 26 -13.94 -33.04 -3.90
C PHE A 26 -14.10 -31.77 -4.75
N CYS A 27 -14.38 -31.95 -6.04
CA CYS A 27 -14.74 -30.90 -6.97
C CYS A 27 -15.98 -31.30 -7.77
N ASN A 28 -17.11 -30.62 -7.56
CA ASN A 28 -18.38 -30.85 -8.28
C ASN A 28 -18.82 -32.33 -8.24
N ARG A 29 -18.81 -32.94 -7.04
CA ARG A 29 -19.08 -34.38 -6.78
C ARG A 29 -18.04 -35.37 -7.33
N ASN A 30 -16.97 -34.89 -7.96
CA ASN A 30 -15.84 -35.73 -8.35
C ASN A 30 -14.81 -35.77 -7.23
N TRP A 31 -14.28 -36.94 -6.92
CA TRP A 31 -13.19 -37.12 -5.97
C TRP A 31 -11.85 -36.79 -6.63
N ILE A 32 -11.03 -35.99 -5.95
CA ILE A 32 -9.68 -35.62 -6.40
C ILE A 32 -8.68 -36.56 -5.73
N CYS A 33 -7.80 -37.17 -6.53
CA CYS A 33 -6.80 -38.10 -6.02
C CYS A 33 -5.70 -37.35 -5.25
N PRO A 34 -5.34 -37.77 -4.02
CA PRO A 34 -4.31 -37.11 -3.23
C PRO A 34 -2.89 -37.29 -3.78
N TYR A 35 -2.66 -38.23 -4.70
CA TYR A 35 -1.33 -38.46 -5.29
C TYR A 35 -1.11 -37.67 -6.58
N CYS A 36 -2.05 -37.71 -7.53
CA CYS A 36 -1.90 -37.06 -8.84
C CYS A 36 -2.64 -35.72 -8.98
N ALA A 37 -3.46 -35.34 -7.99
CA ALA A 37 -4.32 -34.15 -7.98
C ALA A 37 -5.32 -34.04 -9.15
N GLU A 38 -5.53 -35.10 -9.91
CA GLU A 38 -6.56 -35.20 -10.95
C GLU A 38 -7.87 -35.80 -10.40
N VAL A 39 -8.93 -35.74 -11.20
CA VAL A 39 -10.19 -36.43 -10.90
C VAL A 39 -9.95 -37.94 -10.96
N GLY A 40 -9.98 -38.60 -9.80
CA GLY A 40 -9.83 -40.05 -9.69
C GLY A 40 -11.14 -40.82 -9.77
N VAL A 41 -12.27 -40.20 -9.35
CA VAL A 41 -13.61 -40.78 -9.49
C VAL A 41 -14.61 -39.67 -9.85
N GLU A 42 -15.23 -39.75 -11.03
CA GLU A 42 -16.33 -38.87 -11.41
C GLU A 42 -17.64 -39.27 -10.72
N LYS A 43 -18.43 -38.29 -10.24
CA LYS A 43 -19.76 -38.51 -9.63
C LYS A 43 -19.69 -39.56 -8.51
N TYR A 44 -18.77 -39.34 -7.57
CA TYR A 44 -18.43 -40.24 -6.47
C TYR A 44 -19.68 -40.67 -5.68
N ASP A 45 -20.61 -39.74 -5.47
CA ASP A 45 -21.89 -39.90 -4.79
C ASP A 45 -22.89 -40.86 -5.47
N ARG A 46 -22.65 -41.26 -6.73
CA ARG A 46 -23.56 -42.14 -7.48
C ARG A 46 -23.26 -43.64 -7.35
N TYR A 47 -22.16 -44.03 -6.70
CA TYR A 47 -21.78 -45.43 -6.58
C TYR A 47 -22.14 -45.97 -5.19
N PRO A 48 -22.80 -47.14 -5.09
CA PRO A 48 -23.05 -47.81 -3.81
C PRO A 48 -21.76 -48.15 -3.03
N ASP A 49 -20.66 -48.37 -3.76
CA ASP A 49 -19.30 -48.44 -3.21
C ASP A 49 -18.36 -47.58 -4.08
N PRO A 50 -18.04 -46.35 -3.65
CA PRO A 50 -17.06 -45.50 -4.30
C PRO A 50 -15.60 -45.95 -4.06
N ALA A 51 -15.31 -46.66 -2.96
CA ALA A 51 -13.97 -47.10 -2.60
C ALA A 51 -13.40 -48.12 -3.62
N ILE A 52 -14.24 -48.96 -4.22
CA ILE A 52 -13.84 -49.83 -5.35
C ILE A 52 -13.37 -48.99 -6.57
N ARG A 53 -13.96 -47.81 -6.79
CA ARG A 53 -13.56 -46.90 -7.88
C ARG A 53 -12.27 -46.17 -7.54
N VAL A 54 -12.11 -45.69 -6.31
CA VAL A 54 -10.85 -45.11 -5.81
C VAL A 54 -9.71 -46.13 -5.89
N MET A 55 -9.93 -47.36 -5.42
CA MET A 55 -8.97 -48.47 -5.54
C MET A 55 -8.59 -48.74 -7.00
N ARG A 56 -9.56 -48.77 -7.92
CA ARG A 56 -9.28 -48.95 -9.36
C ARG A 56 -8.39 -47.85 -9.91
N HIS A 57 -8.70 -46.60 -9.59
CA HIS A 57 -7.90 -45.46 -10.00
C HIS A 57 -6.46 -45.60 -9.50
N LEU A 58 -6.28 -45.83 -8.19
CA LEU A 58 -4.98 -46.00 -7.56
C LEU A 58 -4.17 -47.18 -8.11
N LEU A 59 -4.80 -48.29 -8.49
CA LEU A 59 -4.09 -49.49 -8.97
C LEU A 59 -3.85 -49.53 -10.49
N LYS A 60 -4.57 -48.74 -11.29
CA LYS A 60 -4.55 -48.87 -12.76
C LYS A 60 -4.43 -47.57 -13.56
N GLU A 61 -4.76 -46.42 -12.97
CA GLU A 61 -4.96 -45.17 -13.71
C GLU A 61 -4.13 -43.99 -13.14
N CYS A 62 -3.76 -44.06 -11.85
CA CYS A 62 -3.03 -43.01 -11.16
C CYS A 62 -1.51 -43.12 -11.42
N PRO A 63 -0.88 -42.14 -12.10
CA PRO A 63 0.55 -42.20 -12.44
C PRO A 63 1.49 -41.97 -11.25
N ALA A 64 0.98 -41.49 -10.11
CA ALA A 64 1.74 -41.15 -8.91
C ALA A 64 1.38 -42.04 -7.71
N SER A 65 0.64 -43.14 -7.93
CA SER A 65 0.15 -44.00 -6.85
C SER A 65 1.29 -44.62 -6.05
N GLY A 66 1.23 -44.52 -4.73
CA GLY A 66 2.29 -44.98 -3.83
C GLY A 66 3.47 -44.01 -3.67
N GLY A 67 3.43 -42.85 -4.32
CA GLY A 67 4.31 -41.71 -4.01
C GLY A 67 3.88 -40.95 -2.76
N GLU A 68 4.40 -39.75 -2.58
CA GLU A 68 4.00 -38.85 -1.49
C GLU A 68 2.56 -38.34 -1.68
N GLU A 69 1.81 -38.23 -0.58
CA GLU A 69 0.45 -37.69 -0.61
C GLU A 69 0.48 -36.16 -0.55
N LEU A 70 -0.14 -35.50 -1.53
CA LEU A 70 -0.22 -34.04 -1.56
C LEU A 70 -1.04 -33.49 -0.40
N SER A 71 -0.66 -32.29 0.05
CA SER A 71 -1.35 -31.58 1.12
C SER A 71 -2.74 -31.11 0.68
N THR A 72 -3.62 -30.88 1.67
CA THR A 72 -4.94 -30.27 1.42
C THR A 72 -4.82 -28.89 0.76
N LYS A 73 -3.73 -28.15 1.00
CA LYS A 73 -3.43 -26.83 0.40
C LYS A 73 -3.15 -26.96 -1.10
N GLU A 74 -2.33 -27.92 -1.50
CA GLU A 74 -2.00 -28.20 -2.92
C GLU A 74 -3.22 -28.73 -3.68
N LEU A 75 -3.99 -29.63 -3.07
CA LEU A 75 -5.21 -30.16 -3.67
C LEU A 75 -6.29 -29.07 -3.82
N LYS A 76 -6.47 -28.18 -2.82
CA LYS A 76 -7.35 -27.00 -2.93
C LYS A 76 -6.87 -26.04 -4.02
N HIS A 77 -5.56 -25.81 -4.14
CA HIS A 77 -4.96 -25.03 -5.23
C HIS A 77 -5.24 -25.68 -6.60
N ARG A 78 -5.12 -27.00 -6.73
CA ARG A 78 -5.44 -27.71 -7.97
C ARG A 78 -6.93 -27.65 -8.31
N ILE A 79 -7.82 -27.79 -7.32
CA ILE A 79 -9.27 -27.55 -7.51
C ILE A 79 -9.54 -26.14 -8.02
N PHE A 80 -8.88 -25.12 -7.47
CA PHE A 80 -9.01 -23.74 -7.96
C PHE A 80 -8.64 -23.66 -9.44
N GLN A 81 -7.51 -24.25 -9.84
CA GLN A 81 -7.11 -24.28 -11.25
C GLN A 81 -8.15 -25.00 -12.13
N ILE A 82 -8.66 -26.16 -11.71
CA ILE A 82 -9.66 -26.94 -12.46
C ILE A 82 -10.97 -26.15 -12.60
N LYS A 83 -11.53 -25.62 -11.50
CA LYS A 83 -12.77 -24.84 -11.50
C LYS A 83 -12.63 -23.56 -12.32
N THR A 84 -11.58 -22.78 -12.10
CA THR A 84 -11.33 -21.54 -12.85
C THR A 84 -11.12 -21.84 -14.33
N HIS A 85 -10.40 -22.91 -14.69
CA HIS A 85 -10.24 -23.32 -16.10
C HIS A 85 -11.55 -23.79 -16.75
N GLN A 86 -12.42 -24.50 -16.01
CA GLN A 86 -13.76 -24.89 -16.49
C GLN A 86 -14.66 -23.67 -16.72
N MET A 87 -14.71 -22.74 -15.75
CA MET A 87 -15.41 -21.46 -15.90
C MET A 87 -14.89 -20.68 -17.11
N LEU A 88 -13.57 -20.48 -17.19
CA LEU A 88 -12.95 -19.75 -18.29
C LEU A 88 -13.23 -20.39 -19.65
N LYS A 89 -13.34 -21.73 -19.78
CA LYS A 89 -13.71 -22.36 -21.05
C LYS A 89 -15.08 -21.89 -21.58
N ALA A 90 -16.03 -21.56 -20.71
CA ALA A 90 -17.35 -21.05 -21.10
C ALA A 90 -17.34 -19.51 -21.30
N GLU A 91 -16.47 -18.79 -20.59
CA GLU A 91 -16.45 -17.33 -20.56
C GLU A 91 -15.48 -16.68 -21.57
N ILE A 92 -14.39 -17.38 -21.94
CA ILE A 92 -13.26 -16.85 -22.72
C ILE A 92 -13.63 -16.30 -24.11
N ASP A 93 -14.69 -16.80 -24.73
CA ASP A 93 -15.12 -16.36 -26.06
C ASP A 93 -16.02 -15.10 -26.00
N LYS A 94 -16.42 -14.65 -24.80
CA LYS A 94 -17.16 -13.39 -24.62
C LYS A 94 -16.25 -12.18 -24.84
N PRO A 95 -16.76 -11.03 -25.33
CA PRO A 95 -15.94 -9.87 -25.64
C PRO A 95 -15.15 -9.33 -24.44
N LEU A 96 -15.75 -9.36 -23.25
CA LEU A 96 -15.16 -8.97 -21.97
C LEU A 96 -13.80 -9.65 -21.68
N TRP A 97 -13.64 -10.92 -22.06
CA TRP A 97 -12.40 -11.69 -21.85
C TRP A 97 -11.36 -11.51 -22.96
N ASN A 98 -11.70 -10.83 -24.04
CA ASN A 98 -10.81 -10.52 -25.16
C ASN A 98 -10.40 -9.05 -25.23
N LEU A 99 -10.72 -8.26 -24.20
CA LEU A 99 -10.30 -6.86 -24.09
C LEU A 99 -8.77 -6.74 -23.92
N ARG A 100 -8.14 -6.04 -24.85
CA ARG A 100 -6.68 -5.85 -24.94
C ARG A 100 -6.34 -4.44 -25.41
N ASP A 101 -5.17 -3.96 -25.00
CA ASP A 101 -4.59 -2.71 -25.51
C ASP A 101 -3.82 -2.88 -26.83
N ARG A 102 -3.22 -1.79 -27.34
CA ARG A 102 -2.37 -1.80 -28.54
C ARG A 102 -1.09 -2.63 -28.39
N GLN A 103 -0.62 -2.89 -27.17
CA GLN A 103 0.48 -3.81 -26.88
C GLN A 103 0.02 -5.27 -26.78
N LYS A 104 -1.27 -5.55 -27.01
CA LYS A 104 -1.95 -6.85 -26.89
C LYS A 104 -2.01 -7.36 -25.44
N ARG A 105 -1.68 -6.55 -24.43
CA ARG A 105 -1.83 -6.88 -23.01
C ARG A 105 -3.31 -7.07 -22.70
N TRP A 106 -3.65 -8.20 -22.07
CA TRP A 106 -5.01 -8.47 -21.63
C TRP A 106 -5.35 -7.68 -20.36
N TYR A 107 -6.59 -7.21 -20.27
CA TYR A 107 -7.14 -6.54 -19.10
C TYR A 107 -8.01 -7.49 -18.29
N CYS A 108 -7.69 -7.65 -17.01
CA CYS A 108 -8.45 -8.54 -16.14
C CYS A 108 -9.82 -7.93 -15.80
N PRO A 109 -10.95 -8.64 -16.08
CA PRO A 109 -12.29 -8.14 -15.79
C PRO A 109 -12.59 -7.87 -14.30
N TYR A 110 -11.71 -8.29 -13.38
CA TYR A 110 -11.93 -8.14 -11.94
C TYR A 110 -11.13 -6.97 -11.34
N CYS A 111 -9.81 -6.90 -11.57
CA CYS A 111 -8.97 -5.80 -11.07
C CYS A 111 -8.87 -4.59 -12.02
N ALA A 112 -9.35 -4.70 -13.26
CA ALA A 112 -9.27 -3.68 -14.31
C ALA A 112 -7.86 -3.17 -14.65
N GLN A 113 -6.82 -3.93 -14.30
CA GLN A 113 -5.43 -3.60 -14.61
C GLN A 113 -4.97 -4.25 -15.92
N PRO A 114 -4.03 -3.64 -16.66
CA PRO A 114 -3.27 -4.34 -17.68
C PRO A 114 -2.46 -5.48 -17.06
N THR A 115 -2.31 -6.57 -17.80
CA THR A 115 -1.49 -7.72 -17.38
C THR A 115 -0.36 -7.98 -18.38
N GLU A 116 0.65 -8.76 -18.00
CA GLU A 116 1.71 -9.21 -18.89
C GLU A 116 1.23 -10.21 -19.97
N ILE A 117 -0.04 -10.60 -19.95
CA ILE A 117 -0.59 -11.69 -20.75
C ILE A 117 -0.88 -11.21 -22.19
N THR A 118 0.12 -11.31 -23.06
CA THR A 118 0.07 -10.90 -24.48
C THR A 118 -0.30 -12.02 -25.46
N THR A 119 -0.31 -13.28 -25.01
CA THR A 119 -0.53 -14.44 -25.89
C THR A 119 -1.96 -14.52 -26.44
N LEU A 120 -2.06 -14.83 -27.74
CA LEU A 120 -3.32 -15.03 -28.48
C LEU A 120 -3.70 -16.51 -28.62
N LYS A 121 -2.81 -17.45 -28.29
CA LYS A 121 -3.10 -18.89 -28.38
C LYS A 121 -4.02 -19.29 -27.23
N LYS A 122 -5.30 -19.61 -27.51
CA LYS A 122 -6.35 -19.92 -26.51
C LYS A 122 -5.89 -20.80 -25.33
N ARG A 123 -5.14 -21.88 -25.60
CA ARG A 123 -4.60 -22.78 -24.56
C ARG A 123 -3.53 -22.13 -23.65
N ALA A 124 -2.65 -21.32 -24.22
CA ALA A 124 -1.64 -20.58 -23.44
C ALA A 124 -2.28 -19.42 -22.67
N PHE A 125 -3.21 -18.71 -23.30
CA PHE A 125 -3.97 -17.63 -22.68
C PHE A 125 -4.75 -18.12 -21.45
N LEU A 126 -5.47 -19.24 -21.56
CA LEU A 126 -6.16 -19.87 -20.42
C LEU A 126 -5.21 -20.17 -19.25
N LYS A 127 -4.01 -20.71 -19.52
CA LYS A 127 -3.03 -21.05 -18.48
C LYS A 127 -2.58 -19.80 -17.71
N GLU A 128 -2.19 -18.75 -18.43
CA GLU A 128 -1.72 -17.50 -17.80
C GLU A 128 -2.85 -16.75 -17.10
N VAL A 129 -4.09 -16.78 -17.62
CA VAL A 129 -5.25 -16.19 -16.95
C VAL A 129 -5.57 -16.92 -15.65
N VAL A 130 -5.54 -18.25 -15.61
CA VAL A 130 -5.71 -19.02 -14.35
C VAL A 130 -4.65 -18.64 -13.32
N LYS A 131 -3.38 -18.53 -13.75
CA LYS A 131 -2.27 -18.09 -12.89
C LYS A 131 -2.50 -16.68 -12.32
N HIS A 132 -2.91 -15.73 -13.17
CA HIS A 132 -3.26 -14.38 -12.74
C HIS A 132 -4.43 -14.38 -11.76
N LEU A 133 -5.55 -15.05 -12.06
CA LEU A 133 -6.75 -15.03 -11.22
C LEU A 133 -6.52 -15.65 -9.83
N GLN A 134 -5.57 -16.58 -9.70
CA GLN A 134 -5.15 -17.13 -8.40
C GLN A 134 -4.54 -16.07 -7.47
N GLN A 135 -3.82 -15.10 -8.04
CA GLN A 135 -3.19 -13.99 -7.33
C GLN A 135 -4.03 -12.70 -7.36
N CYS A 136 -5.04 -12.63 -8.23
CA CYS A 136 -5.87 -11.44 -8.43
C CYS A 136 -6.81 -11.18 -7.24
N PHE A 137 -6.51 -10.16 -6.45
CA PHE A 137 -7.36 -9.72 -5.34
C PHE A 137 -8.81 -9.40 -5.79
N GLY A 138 -8.97 -8.74 -6.94
CA GLY A 138 -10.29 -8.45 -7.50
C GLY A 138 -11.12 -9.71 -7.80
N TYR A 139 -10.47 -10.81 -8.17
CA TYR A 139 -11.15 -12.10 -8.38
C TYR A 139 -11.59 -12.71 -7.06
N LYS A 140 -10.70 -12.73 -6.05
CA LYS A 140 -10.99 -13.23 -4.69
C LYS A 140 -12.17 -12.49 -4.04
N LYS A 141 -12.26 -11.17 -4.24
CA LYS A 141 -13.35 -10.32 -3.69
C LYS A 141 -14.69 -10.46 -4.43
N GLY A 142 -14.67 -10.94 -5.67
CA GLY A 142 -15.83 -10.94 -6.55
C GLY A 142 -16.19 -9.54 -7.09
N GLY A 143 -17.15 -9.48 -8.01
CA GLY A 143 -17.58 -8.26 -8.68
C GLY A 143 -16.83 -7.98 -9.98
N ILE A 144 -17.30 -8.58 -11.08
CA ILE A 144 -16.78 -8.34 -12.42
C ILE A 144 -17.09 -6.91 -12.88
N LYS A 145 -16.15 -6.25 -13.56
CA LYS A 145 -16.33 -4.90 -14.12
C LYS A 145 -17.05 -4.97 -15.46
N SER A 146 -17.80 -3.92 -15.79
CA SER A 146 -18.51 -3.84 -17.06
C SER A 146 -17.55 -3.68 -18.23
N GLU A 147 -17.99 -4.14 -19.41
CA GLU A 147 -17.20 -4.05 -20.64
C GLU A 147 -16.92 -2.60 -21.04
N ASP A 148 -17.92 -1.71 -20.92
CA ASP A 148 -17.78 -0.27 -21.18
C ASP A 148 -16.73 0.40 -20.28
N TYR A 149 -16.72 0.08 -18.99
CA TYR A 149 -15.73 0.60 -18.04
C TYR A 149 -14.30 0.19 -18.44
N LEU A 150 -14.10 -1.07 -18.79
CA LEU A 150 -12.79 -1.56 -19.25
C LEU A 150 -12.41 -0.98 -20.61
N ARG A 151 -13.36 -0.82 -21.54
CA ARG A 151 -13.13 -0.14 -22.84
C ARG A 151 -12.71 1.31 -22.66
N LYS A 152 -13.28 2.05 -21.69
CA LYS A 152 -12.86 3.41 -21.33
C LYS A 152 -11.42 3.46 -20.80
N ILE A 153 -11.04 2.54 -19.91
CA ILE A 153 -9.66 2.42 -19.40
C ILE A 153 -8.69 2.07 -20.55
N ILE A 154 -9.03 1.10 -21.39
CA ILE A 154 -8.20 0.67 -22.52
C ILE A 154 -8.07 1.78 -23.56
N ALA A 155 -9.14 2.54 -23.82
CA ALA A 155 -9.09 3.70 -24.71
C ALA A 155 -8.13 4.78 -24.18
N TYR A 156 -8.17 5.06 -22.87
CA TYR A 156 -7.23 5.98 -22.22
C TYR A 156 -5.78 5.47 -22.31
N GLU A 157 -5.50 4.21 -21.93
CA GLU A 157 -4.16 3.63 -22.04
C GLU A 157 -3.66 3.62 -23.49
N ASN A 158 -4.53 3.30 -24.45
CA ASN A 158 -4.19 3.37 -25.88
C ASN A 158 -3.81 4.79 -26.32
N LYS A 159 -4.50 5.83 -25.83
CA LYS A 159 -4.09 7.23 -26.05
C LYS A 159 -2.72 7.52 -25.43
N VAL A 160 -2.47 7.07 -24.19
CA VAL A 160 -1.17 7.22 -23.51
C VAL A 160 -0.06 6.57 -24.35
N GLN A 161 -0.22 5.32 -24.81
CA GLN A 161 0.81 4.60 -25.55
C GLN A 161 1.11 5.21 -26.94
N ILE A 162 0.11 5.75 -27.64
CA ILE A 162 0.32 6.52 -28.88
C ILE A 162 1.14 7.78 -28.56
N LEU A 163 0.74 8.50 -27.52
CA LEU A 163 1.36 9.77 -27.15
C LEU A 163 2.79 9.57 -26.64
N VAL A 164 3.09 8.51 -25.88
CA VAL A 164 4.45 8.10 -25.48
C VAL A 164 5.39 8.00 -26.69
N GLY A 165 4.95 7.37 -27.79
CA GLY A 165 5.75 7.26 -29.00
C GLY A 165 6.06 8.62 -29.64
N VAL A 166 5.06 9.51 -29.70
CA VAL A 166 5.21 10.86 -30.27
C VAL A 166 6.05 11.77 -29.35
N VAL A 167 5.83 11.70 -28.04
CA VAL A 167 6.62 12.40 -27.02
C VAL A 167 8.09 11.96 -27.11
N LYS A 168 8.38 10.66 -27.18
CA LYS A 168 9.75 10.13 -27.29
C LYS A 168 10.45 10.63 -28.56
N LYS A 169 9.75 10.64 -29.71
CA LYS A 169 10.28 11.23 -30.95
C LYS A 169 10.52 12.73 -30.80
N ASN A 170 9.58 13.48 -30.24
CA ASN A 170 9.71 14.93 -30.08
C ASN A 170 10.79 15.33 -29.07
N LEU A 171 10.96 14.60 -27.96
CA LEU A 171 12.08 14.78 -27.03
C LEU A 171 13.42 14.58 -27.74
N GLN A 172 13.52 13.62 -28.65
CA GLN A 172 14.74 13.42 -29.45
C GLN A 172 14.96 14.58 -30.43
N THR A 173 13.97 14.91 -31.27
CA THR A 173 14.15 15.75 -32.47
C THR A 173 13.79 17.22 -32.31
N ASN A 174 13.01 17.62 -31.30
CA ASN A 174 12.45 18.97 -31.18
C ASN A 174 12.91 19.65 -29.88
N PRO A 175 13.78 20.68 -29.94
CA PRO A 175 14.25 21.40 -28.76
C PRO A 175 13.12 21.97 -27.87
N LYS A 176 11.97 22.35 -28.47
CA LYS A 176 10.81 22.86 -27.71
C LYS A 176 10.22 21.85 -26.72
N TRP A 177 10.46 20.54 -26.92
CA TRP A 177 10.02 19.49 -26.02
C TRP A 177 11.05 19.15 -24.93
N LYS A 178 12.29 19.66 -25.05
CA LYS A 178 13.35 19.53 -24.04
C LYS A 178 13.43 20.74 -23.10
N VAL A 179 12.56 21.74 -23.26
CA VAL A 179 12.58 22.95 -22.43
C VAL A 179 12.36 22.57 -20.96
N SER A 180 13.31 22.98 -20.12
CA SER A 180 13.31 22.75 -18.68
C SER A 180 13.34 24.05 -17.90
N GLY A 181 12.84 24.00 -16.66
CA GLY A 181 13.01 25.04 -15.66
C GLY A 181 14.42 25.05 -15.07
N ARG A 182 14.65 25.98 -14.13
CA ARG A 182 15.97 26.22 -13.54
C ARG A 182 16.51 25.05 -12.70
N ARG A 183 15.69 24.02 -12.41
CA ARG A 183 16.06 22.82 -11.64
C ARG A 183 15.96 21.53 -12.49
N GLY A 184 15.89 21.65 -13.82
CA GLY A 184 15.82 20.52 -14.75
C GLY A 184 14.42 19.94 -14.97
N GLU A 185 13.41 20.52 -14.33
CA GLU A 185 12.01 20.08 -14.44
C GLU A 185 11.41 20.42 -15.81
N TRP A 186 10.63 19.53 -16.40
CA TRP A 186 10.06 19.75 -17.74
C TRP A 186 8.96 20.82 -17.75
N ILE A 187 9.02 21.72 -18.73
CA ILE A 187 7.98 22.72 -18.97
C ILE A 187 7.07 22.22 -20.10
N CYS A 188 5.77 22.11 -19.82
CA CYS A 188 4.82 21.62 -20.80
C CYS A 188 4.68 22.57 -22.00
N VAL A 189 4.95 22.06 -23.21
CA VAL A 189 4.93 22.83 -24.46
C VAL A 189 3.57 23.47 -24.79
N PHE A 190 2.48 22.98 -24.18
CA PHE A 190 1.11 23.45 -24.42
C PHE A 190 0.64 24.41 -23.33
N CYS A 191 0.54 23.96 -22.07
CA CYS A 191 0.02 24.79 -20.98
C CYS A 191 1.08 25.68 -20.32
N GLN A 192 2.36 25.51 -20.65
CA GLN A 192 3.52 26.23 -20.07
C GLN A 192 3.69 26.01 -18.56
N THR A 193 2.95 25.07 -17.97
CA THR A 193 3.13 24.65 -16.58
C THR A 193 4.45 23.89 -16.42
N SER A 194 5.22 24.28 -15.41
CA SER A 194 6.41 23.57 -14.96
C SER A 194 6.01 22.34 -14.15
N LEU A 195 6.50 21.15 -14.49
CA LEU A 195 6.10 19.89 -13.88
C LEU A 195 7.26 19.26 -13.13
N GLY A 196 7.39 19.62 -11.85
CA GLY A 196 8.50 19.23 -10.98
C GLY A 196 8.85 17.74 -11.05
N HIS A 197 7.85 16.86 -11.08
CA HIS A 197 8.05 15.39 -11.08
C HIS A 197 8.64 14.81 -12.38
N ILE A 198 8.67 15.58 -13.48
CA ILE A 198 9.21 15.15 -14.78
C ILE A 198 10.60 15.76 -14.98
N ASP A 199 11.66 14.99 -14.75
CA ASP A 199 13.05 15.42 -14.95
C ASP A 199 13.53 15.07 -16.37
N VAL A 200 13.80 16.10 -17.19
CA VAL A 200 14.32 15.95 -18.56
C VAL A 200 15.84 16.11 -18.65
N THR A 201 16.54 16.33 -17.54
CA THR A 201 18.01 16.41 -17.51
C THR A 201 18.66 15.03 -17.37
N ASN A 202 17.98 14.08 -16.72
CA ASN A 202 18.46 12.71 -16.56
C ASN A 202 18.27 11.86 -17.85
N PRO A 203 19.36 11.39 -18.51
CA PRO A 203 19.27 10.64 -19.77
C PRO A 203 18.56 9.29 -19.65
N LEU A 204 18.64 8.62 -18.49
CA LEU A 204 17.92 7.37 -18.25
C LEU A 204 16.42 7.65 -18.13
N ALA A 205 16.03 8.66 -17.34
CA ALA A 205 14.64 9.06 -17.17
C ALA A 205 13.98 9.46 -18.50
N LEU A 206 14.69 10.23 -19.34
CA LEU A 206 14.28 10.60 -20.71
C LEU A 206 13.90 9.40 -21.59
N SER A 207 14.56 8.25 -21.39
CA SER A 207 14.41 7.08 -22.26
C SER A 207 13.31 6.10 -21.80
N VAL A 208 13.03 6.04 -20.49
CA VAL A 208 12.13 5.06 -19.85
C VAL A 208 10.84 5.69 -19.31
N ASN A 209 10.93 6.69 -18.43
CA ASN A 209 9.81 7.12 -17.57
C ASN A 209 9.17 8.44 -18.02
N VAL A 210 9.99 9.41 -18.43
CA VAL A 210 9.57 10.76 -18.81
C VAL A 210 8.54 10.77 -19.95
N PRO A 211 8.66 9.97 -21.04
CA PRO A 211 7.66 9.97 -22.10
C PRO A 211 6.26 9.58 -21.61
N THR A 212 6.19 8.65 -20.65
CA THR A 212 4.95 8.16 -20.03
C THR A 212 4.35 9.18 -19.08
N GLN A 213 5.18 9.84 -18.26
CA GLN A 213 4.73 10.91 -17.36
C GLN A 213 4.17 12.11 -18.16
N ILE A 214 4.87 12.53 -19.22
CA ILE A 214 4.41 13.58 -20.13
C ILE A 214 3.09 13.18 -20.79
N ALA A 215 2.99 11.95 -21.32
CA ALA A 215 1.77 11.47 -21.97
C ALA A 215 0.56 11.46 -21.01
N HIS A 216 0.74 11.07 -19.74
CA HIS A 216 -0.30 11.19 -18.73
C HIS A 216 -0.67 12.64 -18.42
N HIS A 217 0.31 13.53 -18.20
CA HIS A 217 0.03 14.96 -17.98
C HIS A 217 -0.81 15.53 -19.13
N LEU A 218 -0.39 15.31 -20.37
CA LEU A 218 -1.09 15.81 -21.55
C LEU A 218 -2.54 15.30 -21.64
N LEU A 219 -2.80 14.05 -21.27
CA LEU A 219 -4.13 13.44 -21.38
C LEU A 219 -5.07 13.66 -20.18
N SER A 220 -4.56 13.91 -18.98
CA SER A 220 -5.39 14.00 -17.77
C SER A 220 -5.21 15.28 -16.94
N ALA A 221 -4.26 16.16 -17.26
CA ALA A 221 -3.94 17.33 -16.44
C ALA A 221 -3.58 18.61 -17.24
N CYS A 222 -3.37 18.52 -18.55
CA CYS A 222 -2.96 19.67 -19.37
C CYS A 222 -4.18 20.42 -19.92
N SER A 223 -4.47 21.60 -19.38
CA SER A 223 -5.61 22.44 -19.80
C SER A 223 -5.56 22.92 -21.25
N LYS A 224 -4.38 22.98 -21.88
CA LYS A 224 -4.19 23.46 -23.27
C LYS A 224 -3.90 22.35 -24.29
N PHE A 225 -3.76 21.10 -23.88
CA PHE A 225 -3.59 19.98 -24.82
C PHE A 225 -4.96 19.49 -25.31
N GLN A 226 -5.14 19.40 -26.62
CA GLN A 226 -6.38 18.90 -27.23
C GLN A 226 -6.04 17.73 -28.16
N TRP A 227 -6.47 16.53 -27.76
CA TRP A 227 -6.16 15.28 -28.46
C TRP A 227 -6.57 15.34 -29.93
N GLU A 228 -7.76 15.88 -30.20
CA GLU A 228 -8.40 15.96 -31.51
C GLU A 228 -7.70 16.95 -32.45
N LYS A 229 -7.02 17.98 -31.90
CA LYS A 229 -6.19 18.90 -32.70
C LYS A 229 -4.79 18.33 -32.97
N PHE A 230 -4.25 17.57 -32.02
CA PHE A 230 -2.89 17.01 -32.12
C PHE A 230 -2.84 15.70 -32.92
N PHE A 231 -3.93 14.93 -32.88
CA PHE A 231 -4.21 13.78 -33.72
C PHE A 231 -5.57 14.00 -34.39
N PRO A 232 -5.62 14.80 -35.48
CA PRO A 232 -6.85 14.94 -36.26
C PRO A 232 -7.31 13.55 -36.69
N GLN A 233 -8.54 13.19 -36.32
CA GLN A 233 -9.12 11.95 -36.81
C GLN A 233 -9.28 12.08 -38.32
N SER A 234 -8.70 11.13 -39.06
CA SER A 234 -9.15 10.88 -40.42
C SER A 234 -10.67 10.70 -40.40
N SER A 235 -11.35 11.40 -41.31
CA SER A 235 -12.81 11.59 -41.37
C SER A 235 -13.62 10.29 -41.18
N PRO A 236 -14.88 10.40 -40.72
CA PRO A 236 -15.54 9.32 -39.99
C PRO A 236 -15.77 8.04 -40.80
N SER A 237 -15.91 6.95 -40.05
CA SER A 237 -16.38 5.62 -40.44
C SER A 237 -17.21 5.59 -41.73
N PRO A 238 -16.91 4.70 -42.70
CA PRO A 238 -17.82 4.46 -43.82
C PRO A 238 -19.19 4.08 -43.25
N LYS A 239 -20.24 4.74 -43.77
CA LYS A 239 -21.63 4.45 -43.44
C LYS A 239 -21.88 2.95 -43.56
N SER A 240 -22.61 2.37 -42.61
CA SER A 240 -23.08 0.99 -42.68
C SER A 240 -23.73 0.74 -44.05
N PRO A 241 -23.20 -0.16 -44.89
CA PRO A 241 -23.93 -0.60 -46.06
C PRO A 241 -25.07 -1.50 -45.58
N SER A 242 -26.29 -1.06 -45.85
CA SER A 242 -27.46 -1.94 -45.91
C SER A 242 -27.20 -3.09 -46.89
N ALA A 243 -27.87 -4.21 -46.68
CA ALA A 243 -27.58 -5.46 -47.38
C ALA A 243 -27.83 -5.40 -48.89
N SER A 244 -26.84 -5.82 -49.70
CA SER A 244 -27.06 -6.40 -51.03
C SER A 244 -25.81 -7.10 -51.61
N SER A 245 -25.91 -8.43 -51.75
CA SER A 245 -25.39 -9.31 -52.83
C SER A 245 -23.97 -9.18 -53.47
N ALA A 246 -23.34 -10.36 -53.59
CA ALA A 246 -22.38 -10.81 -54.62
C ALA A 246 -20.87 -10.42 -54.52
N GLY A 247 -19.99 -11.39 -54.84
CA GLY A 247 -18.54 -11.22 -55.09
C GLY A 247 -18.19 -11.59 -56.55
N PRO A 248 -16.99 -12.13 -56.90
CA PRO A 248 -15.74 -12.27 -56.13
C PRO A 248 -14.41 -11.97 -56.93
N LYS A 249 -13.24 -11.93 -56.24
CA LYS A 249 -11.83 -12.15 -56.75
C LYS A 249 -11.26 -11.13 -57.78
N LYS A 250 -10.00 -10.61 -57.69
CA LYS A 250 -8.68 -11.31 -57.80
C LYS A 250 -7.47 -10.32 -57.72
N SER A 251 -6.26 -10.83 -57.35
CA SER A 251 -4.86 -10.32 -57.62
C SER A 251 -4.39 -8.90 -57.20
N GLY A 252 -3.13 -8.63 -56.85
CA GLY A 252 -1.95 -9.51 -56.62
C GLY A 252 -0.56 -8.81 -56.75
N SER A 253 0.49 -9.35 -56.09
CA SER A 253 1.94 -8.99 -56.15
C SER A 253 2.39 -7.67 -55.45
N LYS A 254 3.64 -7.46 -55.00
CA LYS A 254 4.94 -8.17 -55.19
C LYS A 254 5.88 -7.96 -53.93
N ILE A 255 6.55 -8.98 -53.38
CA ILE A 255 8.05 -9.25 -53.36
C ILE A 255 8.93 -7.98 -53.25
N THR A 256 9.98 -7.82 -52.40
CA THR A 256 11.06 -8.74 -51.93
C THR A 256 11.76 -8.32 -50.59
N THR A 257 12.58 -9.21 -50.00
CA THR A 257 13.42 -9.09 -48.77
C THR A 257 14.87 -8.65 -49.03
N ILE A 258 15.56 -7.99 -48.08
CA ILE A 258 17.01 -8.18 -47.78
C ILE A 258 17.23 -8.14 -46.25
N SER A 259 18.13 -9.00 -45.74
CA SER A 259 18.53 -9.13 -44.32
C SER A 259 20.03 -8.86 -44.13
N ILE A 260 20.49 -8.61 -42.88
CA ILE A 260 21.82 -9.00 -42.35
C ILE A 260 21.81 -8.86 -40.79
N PRO A 261 22.63 -9.62 -40.01
CA PRO A 261 22.26 -10.00 -38.64
C PRO A 261 23.21 -9.52 -37.50
N SER A 262 22.73 -9.69 -36.25
CA SER A 262 23.37 -10.17 -35.00
C SER A 262 24.91 -9.97 -34.82
N VAL A 263 25.44 -9.60 -33.65
CA VAL A 263 25.62 -10.52 -32.48
C VAL A 263 25.93 -9.74 -31.18
N GLN A 264 25.15 -10.07 -30.14
CA GLN A 264 25.48 -10.31 -28.71
C GLN A 264 26.55 -9.50 -27.96
N GLU A 265 26.22 -9.14 -26.72
CA GLU A 265 26.98 -9.67 -25.57
C GLU A 265 26.05 -9.89 -24.34
N THR A 266 26.44 -10.80 -23.43
CA THR A 266 25.57 -11.28 -22.34
C THR A 266 26.33 -11.45 -21.03
N LEU A 267 25.76 -10.94 -19.92
CA LEU A 267 25.87 -11.43 -18.53
C LEU A 267 27.18 -12.06 -18.01
N LYS A 268 27.68 -11.54 -16.87
CA LYS A 268 28.04 -12.24 -15.59
C LYS A 268 28.90 -11.32 -14.71
N ARG A 269 28.94 -11.37 -13.36
CA ARG A 269 28.04 -11.93 -12.33
C ARG A 269 28.39 -11.31 -10.96
N LYS A 270 27.41 -11.33 -10.04
CA LYS A 270 27.43 -11.34 -8.55
C LYS A 270 28.50 -12.27 -7.91
N PRO A 271 28.66 -12.43 -6.56
CA PRO A 271 27.96 -11.84 -5.37
C PRO A 271 28.84 -11.60 -4.08
N GLU A 272 28.18 -11.38 -2.91
CA GLU A 272 28.48 -11.93 -1.55
C GLU A 272 29.65 -11.31 -0.72
N LEU A 273 29.70 -11.28 0.63
CA LEU A 273 28.89 -11.74 1.80
C LEU A 273 28.71 -10.56 2.80
N PHE A 274 27.68 -10.40 3.66
CA PHE A 274 27.05 -11.20 4.75
C PHE A 274 27.69 -11.04 6.17
N GLU A 275 26.79 -10.98 7.16
CA GLU A 275 26.96 -11.12 8.63
C GLU A 275 27.50 -9.96 9.50
N THR A 276 26.62 -9.49 10.39
CA THR A 276 26.90 -8.94 11.72
C THR A 276 26.02 -9.68 12.73
N ASN A 277 26.49 -9.90 13.96
CA ASN A 277 25.59 -10.20 15.08
C ASN A 277 26.11 -9.60 16.39
N GLN A 278 25.18 -9.17 17.23
CA GLN A 278 25.41 -8.69 18.60
C GLN A 278 25.21 -9.82 19.62
N GLY A 279 25.62 -9.55 20.84
CA GLY A 279 24.97 -10.01 22.08
C GLY A 279 25.00 -8.84 23.09
N ILE A 280 24.27 -8.82 24.20
CA ILE A 280 23.36 -9.79 24.83
C ILE A 280 22.55 -9.01 25.93
N GLU A 281 21.27 -9.37 26.14
CA GLU A 281 20.42 -9.46 27.39
C GLU A 281 20.66 -8.51 28.63
N PHE A 282 19.81 -8.33 29.67
CA PHE A 282 18.62 -9.03 30.23
C PHE A 282 17.81 -8.15 31.24
N ALA A 283 16.75 -8.74 31.85
CA ALA A 283 16.02 -8.40 33.10
C ALA A 283 15.05 -7.18 33.12
N GLU A 284 13.72 -7.33 33.15
CA GLU A 284 12.78 -7.97 34.14
C GLU A 284 12.38 -7.07 35.35
N THR A 285 11.07 -6.75 35.46
CA THR A 285 10.26 -6.98 36.68
C THR A 285 8.75 -6.82 36.39
N GLN A 286 7.91 -7.52 37.17
CA GLN A 286 6.44 -7.56 37.05
C GLN A 286 5.76 -6.65 38.08
N VAL A 287 4.56 -6.12 37.76
CA VAL A 287 3.43 -5.94 38.70
C VAL A 287 2.13 -6.18 37.92
N ASP A 288 1.18 -6.91 38.53
CA ASP A 288 -0.16 -7.17 38.01
C ASP A 288 -1.19 -6.12 38.49
N ASP A 289 -2.28 -5.91 37.75
CA ASP A 289 -3.64 -5.82 38.30
C ASP A 289 -4.72 -5.72 37.18
N GLU A 290 -5.95 -6.13 37.52
CA GLU A 290 -7.03 -6.49 36.59
C GLU A 290 -8.01 -5.34 36.22
N ASP A 291 -8.79 -5.62 35.16
CA ASP A 291 -10.09 -5.05 34.77
C ASP A 291 -10.36 -3.53 34.85
N ASP A 292 -10.45 -2.90 33.66
CA ASP A 292 -11.44 -1.85 33.40
C ASP A 292 -11.82 -1.80 31.90
N LEU A 293 -13.12 -1.89 31.60
CA LEU A 293 -13.69 -1.84 30.24
C LEU A 293 -14.53 -0.56 30.05
N GLU A 294 -13.86 0.60 29.93
CA GLU A 294 -14.56 1.86 29.63
C GLU A 294 -15.12 1.92 28.19
N ALA A 295 -16.32 2.48 28.06
CA ALA A 295 -17.05 2.61 26.80
C ALA A 295 -16.45 3.70 25.88
N VAL A 296 -16.32 3.36 24.58
CA VAL A 296 -15.90 4.31 23.54
C VAL A 296 -17.00 5.37 23.30
N PRO A 297 -16.69 6.68 23.27
CA PRO A 297 -17.70 7.70 23.01
C PRO A 297 -18.18 7.64 21.56
N LEU A 298 -19.48 7.38 21.37
CA LEU A 298 -20.15 7.52 20.08
C LEU A 298 -20.42 9.00 19.82
N ILE A 299 -19.83 9.54 18.74
CA ILE A 299 -20.15 10.89 18.23
C ILE A 299 -21.65 10.92 17.88
N SER A 300 -22.39 11.87 18.48
CA SER A 300 -23.85 11.93 18.35
C SER A 300 -24.29 12.18 16.90
N GLU A 301 -25.42 11.57 16.52
CA GLU A 301 -25.96 11.61 15.15
C GLU A 301 -26.22 13.05 14.64
N ARG A 302 -26.51 13.98 15.56
CA ARG A 302 -26.65 15.42 15.27
C ARG A 302 -25.36 16.11 14.82
N GLN A 303 -24.19 15.70 15.33
CA GLN A 303 -22.91 16.28 14.87
C GLN A 303 -22.54 15.81 13.47
N LEU A 304 -22.90 14.58 13.10
CA LEU A 304 -22.74 14.10 11.72
C LEU A 304 -23.70 14.79 10.76
N GLN A 305 -24.96 15.03 11.14
CA GLN A 305 -25.90 15.76 10.29
C GLN A 305 -25.42 17.18 9.96
N ASN A 306 -24.95 17.97 10.93
CA ASN A 306 -24.48 19.34 10.65
C ASN A 306 -23.31 19.39 9.65
N VAL A 307 -22.37 18.43 9.73
CA VAL A 307 -21.26 18.30 8.77
C VAL A 307 -21.77 17.89 7.37
N PHE A 308 -22.79 17.02 7.29
CA PHE A 308 -23.39 16.62 6.02
C PHE A 308 -24.27 17.71 5.39
N THR A 309 -24.98 18.54 6.16
CA THR A 309 -25.78 19.65 5.59
C THR A 309 -24.87 20.72 5.00
N GLN A 310 -23.83 21.15 5.72
CA GLN A 310 -22.82 22.07 5.15
C GLN A 310 -22.15 21.49 3.89
N ALA A 311 -21.85 20.19 3.87
CA ALA A 311 -21.29 19.53 2.68
C ALA A 311 -22.30 19.41 1.51
N ALA A 312 -23.60 19.29 1.80
CA ALA A 312 -24.66 19.21 0.79
C ALA A 312 -24.94 20.58 0.14
N ASP A 313 -25.06 21.64 0.96
CA ASP A 313 -25.23 23.01 0.47
C ASP A 313 -24.00 23.49 -0.35
N THR A 314 -22.81 23.01 0.00
CA THR A 314 -21.59 23.23 -0.80
C THR A 314 -21.57 22.43 -2.11
N LEU A 315 -22.33 21.33 -2.20
CA LEU A 315 -22.41 20.47 -3.39
C LEU A 315 -23.42 20.97 -4.43
N GLU A 316 -24.55 21.53 -4.01
CA GLU A 316 -25.51 22.14 -4.94
C GLU A 316 -25.00 23.47 -5.52
N ASN A 317 -24.32 24.29 -4.71
CA ASN A 317 -23.68 25.54 -5.18
C ASN A 317 -22.44 25.31 -6.08
N PHE A 318 -21.99 24.06 -6.27
CA PHE A 318 -20.89 23.71 -7.18
C PHE A 318 -21.32 23.34 -8.61
N LEU A 319 -22.63 23.42 -8.91
CA LEU A 319 -23.22 22.98 -10.19
C LEU A 319 -23.63 24.10 -11.15
N SER A 320 -23.28 25.36 -10.87
CA SER A 320 -23.42 26.48 -11.80
C SER A 320 -22.10 27.21 -12.02
N GLU A 321 -21.64 27.27 -13.27
CA GLU A 321 -20.59 28.19 -13.70
C GLU A 321 -21.15 29.63 -13.65
N ASP A 322 -20.83 30.38 -12.59
CA ASP A 322 -20.64 31.85 -12.52
C ASP A 322 -20.92 32.41 -11.11
N ALA A 323 -19.91 32.39 -10.23
CA ALA A 323 -19.85 33.21 -9.01
C ALA A 323 -18.41 33.30 -8.46
N LEU A 324 -17.62 34.21 -9.01
CA LEU A 324 -16.37 34.69 -8.41
C LEU A 324 -16.62 36.09 -7.83
N GLU A 325 -17.18 36.16 -6.62
CA GLU A 325 -17.02 37.26 -5.63
C GLU A 325 -17.95 37.03 -4.41
N ALA A 326 -17.51 37.50 -3.23
CA ALA A 326 -18.02 37.16 -1.89
C ALA A 326 -17.83 35.66 -1.51
N VAL A 327 -17.40 35.28 -0.31
CA VAL A 327 -17.45 35.99 0.99
C VAL A 327 -16.08 35.99 1.67
N PHE A 328 -15.64 37.16 2.14
CA PHE A 328 -14.67 37.29 3.24
C PHE A 328 -15.41 37.20 4.57
N VAL A 329 -14.95 36.36 5.50
CA VAL A 329 -15.09 36.56 6.95
C VAL A 329 -13.74 36.21 7.57
N GLU A 330 -13.24 37.11 8.40
CA GLU A 330 -11.99 36.98 9.15
C GLU A 330 -12.24 36.25 10.48
N GLU A 331 -11.26 35.49 10.95
CA GLU A 331 -11.07 35.23 12.38
C GLU A 331 -9.58 35.49 12.71
N GLU A 332 -9.31 36.67 13.27
CA GLU A 332 -8.21 36.89 14.21
C GLU A 332 -8.57 36.16 15.54
N GLU A 333 -7.72 35.91 16.54
CA GLU A 333 -6.46 36.50 17.03
C GLU A 333 -5.51 35.35 17.49
N ALA A 334 -4.27 35.52 17.99
CA ALA A 334 -3.62 36.70 18.54
C ALA A 334 -2.10 36.71 18.33
N THR A 335 -1.58 37.88 17.93
CA THR A 335 -0.17 38.23 18.07
C THR A 335 0.01 39.17 19.26
N VAL A 336 0.76 38.75 20.28
CA VAL A 336 1.21 39.67 21.34
C VAL A 336 2.50 40.35 20.90
N SER A 337 2.42 41.66 20.66
CA SER A 337 3.57 42.54 20.49
C SER A 337 3.70 43.42 21.73
N SER A 338 4.88 43.42 22.35
CA SER A 338 5.30 44.49 23.24
C SER A 338 6.78 44.80 23.00
N ALA A 339 7.06 46.05 22.67
CA ALA A 339 8.40 46.55 22.41
C ALA A 339 8.57 47.92 23.08
N THR A 340 9.62 48.06 23.89
CA THR A 340 10.45 49.27 24.14
C THR A 340 11.55 48.83 25.11
N SER A 341 12.81 48.67 24.70
CA SER A 341 13.82 49.74 24.45
C SER A 341 14.52 50.24 25.72
N ALA A 342 15.74 49.75 25.97
CA ALA A 342 16.80 50.46 26.68
C ALA A 342 18.18 49.88 26.29
N GLU A 343 19.15 50.73 25.97
CA GLU A 343 20.47 50.36 25.49
C GLU A 343 21.46 50.06 26.64
N SER A 344 22.37 49.11 26.44
CA SER A 344 23.73 49.16 27.02
C SER A 344 24.70 48.30 26.20
N THR A 345 25.94 48.75 26.09
CA THR A 345 26.89 48.34 25.04
C THR A 345 28.04 47.46 25.54
N SER A 346 28.08 46.19 25.11
CA SER A 346 29.28 45.31 25.03
C SER A 346 30.03 44.98 26.36
N PRO A 347 31.01 44.04 26.39
CA PRO A 347 31.38 43.03 25.39
C PRO A 347 31.37 41.59 25.96
N GLN A 348 30.72 40.64 25.29
CA GLN A 348 31.00 39.20 25.43
C GLN A 348 31.04 38.50 24.06
N ASP A 349 31.85 39.05 23.15
CA ASP A 349 32.26 38.41 21.89
C ASP A 349 33.27 37.27 22.14
N GLY A 350 32.89 36.30 22.98
CA GLY A 350 33.80 35.24 23.47
C GLY A 350 33.19 33.83 23.57
N VAL A 351 31.88 33.66 23.36
CA VAL A 351 31.21 32.34 23.41
C VAL A 351 30.26 32.13 22.22
N ARG A 352 30.58 32.76 21.08
CA ARG A 352 29.79 32.66 19.83
C ARG A 352 30.43 31.77 18.75
N GLU A 353 31.56 31.15 19.06
CA GLU A 353 32.22 30.14 18.25
C GLU A 353 32.49 28.87 19.07
N GLU A 354 31.47 28.04 19.20
CA GLU A 354 31.66 26.62 18.86
C GLU A 354 30.45 26.19 18.01
N PHE A 355 30.52 26.55 16.73
CA PHE A 355 29.65 26.02 15.69
C PHE A 355 29.90 24.52 15.55
N ALA A 356 29.21 23.72 16.36
CA ALA A 356 29.07 22.29 16.16
C ALA A 356 28.65 22.06 14.70
N THR A 357 29.53 21.39 13.96
CA THR A 357 29.68 21.63 12.53
C THR A 357 28.45 21.15 11.73
N THR A 358 28.23 21.72 10.55
CA THR A 358 27.17 21.24 9.63
C THR A 358 27.34 19.75 9.26
N SER A 359 28.53 19.19 9.46
CA SER A 359 28.84 17.75 9.39
C SER A 359 28.28 16.93 10.55
N GLU A 360 28.29 17.43 11.79
CA GLU A 360 27.75 16.71 12.95
C GLU A 360 26.22 16.65 12.91
N PHE A 361 25.56 17.73 12.49
CA PHE A 361 24.11 17.73 12.26
C PHE A 361 23.69 16.84 11.09
N LYS A 362 24.48 16.81 9.99
CA LYS A 362 24.30 15.79 8.93
C LYS A 362 24.53 14.37 9.46
N ALA A 363 25.47 14.18 10.37
CA ALA A 363 25.72 12.88 11.00
C ALA A 363 24.52 12.45 11.87
N THR A 364 23.94 13.34 12.68
CA THR A 364 22.71 13.07 13.45
C THR A 364 21.62 12.49 12.55
N ILE A 365 21.37 13.11 11.40
CA ILE A 365 20.38 12.62 10.43
C ILE A 365 20.78 11.26 9.86
N SER A 366 22.04 11.07 9.46
CA SER A 366 22.50 9.75 8.99
C SER A 366 22.42 8.62 10.04
N HIS A 367 22.34 8.95 11.34
CA HIS A 367 22.11 7.99 12.43
C HIS A 367 20.62 7.75 12.73
N LEU A 368 19.74 8.63 12.25
CA LEU A 368 18.29 8.48 12.24
C LEU A 368 17.81 7.80 10.93
N ASP A 369 18.51 8.00 9.82
CA ASP A 369 18.31 7.37 8.50
C ASP A 369 18.59 5.85 8.48
N VAL A 370 18.91 5.24 9.62
CA VAL A 370 18.79 3.78 9.77
C VAL A 370 17.30 3.46 9.81
N LEU A 371 16.74 3.26 8.61
CA LEU A 371 15.40 2.74 8.36
C LEU A 371 15.09 1.63 9.38
N PRO A 372 14.09 1.83 10.29
CA PRO A 372 13.85 0.87 11.35
C PRO A 372 13.45 -0.48 10.75
N LEU A 373 14.11 -1.54 11.23
CA LEU A 373 13.85 -2.90 10.77
C LEU A 373 12.43 -3.28 11.23
N MET A 374 11.59 -3.65 10.26
CA MET A 374 10.22 -4.06 10.57
C MET A 374 10.25 -5.41 11.30
N PRO A 375 9.62 -5.54 12.48
CA PRO A 375 9.63 -6.77 13.23
C PRO A 375 8.75 -7.82 12.55
N GLU A 376 9.22 -9.07 12.55
CA GLU A 376 8.46 -10.20 12.02
C GLU A 376 7.46 -10.69 13.07
N VAL A 377 6.21 -10.22 12.99
CA VAL A 377 5.09 -10.68 13.82
C VAL A 377 4.02 -11.24 12.89
N GLU A 378 3.76 -12.56 12.93
CA GLU A 378 2.98 -13.29 11.90
C GLU A 378 1.57 -12.72 11.63
N SER A 379 0.95 -12.09 12.64
CA SER A 379 -0.39 -11.49 12.52
C SER A 379 -0.39 -10.01 12.10
N LEU A 380 0.76 -9.39 11.86
CA LEU A 380 0.88 -7.96 11.51
C LEU A 380 1.69 -7.78 10.22
N GLU A 381 1.10 -7.10 9.24
CA GLU A 381 1.84 -6.59 8.08
C GLU A 381 2.21 -5.12 8.33
N PHE A 382 3.51 -4.84 8.43
CA PHE A 382 4.05 -3.49 8.56
C PHE A 382 4.51 -2.97 7.20
N GLN A 383 4.15 -1.72 6.90
CA GLN A 383 4.64 -0.99 5.74
C GLN A 383 4.75 0.48 6.05
N TYR A 384 5.88 1.12 5.73
CA TYR A 384 6.03 2.54 5.95
C TYR A 384 6.67 3.28 4.77
N VAL A 385 6.51 4.59 4.82
CA VAL A 385 7.28 5.57 4.07
C VAL A 385 7.95 6.45 5.11
N TYR A 386 9.22 6.77 4.89
CA TYR A 386 9.98 7.69 5.72
C TYR A 386 10.92 8.48 4.79
N GLU A 387 10.80 9.81 4.76
CA GLU A 387 11.69 10.68 3.96
C GLU A 387 12.10 11.91 4.78
N THR A 388 13.39 12.02 5.08
CA THR A 388 14.02 13.22 5.65
C THR A 388 14.36 14.22 4.54
N LYS A 389 13.83 15.45 4.61
CA LYS A 389 14.06 16.54 3.64
C LYS A 389 14.66 17.81 4.26
N SER A 390 14.47 18.02 5.56
CA SER A 390 15.09 19.11 6.32
C SER A 390 15.90 18.56 7.49
N SER A 391 16.96 19.30 7.83
CA SER A 391 17.72 19.12 9.07
C SER A 391 17.28 20.06 10.18
N GLU A 392 16.25 20.88 9.94
CA GLU A 392 15.73 21.86 10.90
C GLU A 392 14.88 21.12 11.96
N ASP A 393 13.98 20.26 11.52
CA ASP A 393 13.14 19.36 12.34
C ASP A 393 13.65 17.91 12.31
N VAL A 394 13.19 17.07 13.25
CA VAL A 394 13.49 15.63 13.31
C VAL A 394 12.19 14.85 13.51
N ASP A 395 11.80 14.09 12.49
CA ASP A 395 10.91 12.94 12.66
C ASP A 395 11.76 11.75 13.16
N PHE A 396 11.19 10.86 13.95
CA PHE A 396 11.81 9.62 14.40
C PHE A 396 10.74 8.53 14.51
N LEU A 397 11.03 7.34 13.98
CA LEU A 397 10.16 6.17 14.01
C LEU A 397 11.01 4.95 14.39
N ASP A 398 10.58 4.16 15.36
CA ASP A 398 11.27 2.94 15.77
C ASP A 398 10.29 1.82 16.17
N PHE A 399 10.75 0.58 16.06
CA PHE A 399 10.03 -0.62 16.47
C PHE A 399 10.76 -1.27 17.65
N ILE A 400 10.05 -1.42 18.77
CA ILE A 400 10.54 -2.05 19.99
C ILE A 400 9.97 -3.48 20.02
N PRO A 401 10.76 -4.53 19.70
CA PRO A 401 10.32 -5.90 19.93
C PRO A 401 10.23 -6.16 21.43
N ILE A 402 9.01 -6.36 21.94
CA ILE A 402 8.76 -6.68 23.37
C ILE A 402 8.75 -8.20 23.54
N SER A 403 8.11 -8.91 22.61
CA SER A 403 8.14 -10.37 22.50
C SER A 403 7.84 -10.81 21.06
N SER A 404 7.77 -12.11 20.80
CA SER A 404 7.29 -12.64 19.51
C SER A 404 5.82 -12.33 19.20
N ARG A 405 5.05 -11.85 20.19
CA ARG A 405 3.61 -11.51 20.08
C ARG A 405 3.29 -10.05 20.47
N GLN A 406 4.28 -9.31 20.97
CA GLN A 406 4.11 -7.91 21.38
C GLN A 406 5.17 -7.02 20.74
N VAL A 407 4.73 -5.90 20.20
CA VAL A 407 5.59 -4.91 19.54
C VAL A 407 5.18 -3.50 19.94
N GLY A 408 6.15 -2.78 20.50
CA GLY A 408 6.10 -1.34 20.71
C GLY A 408 6.42 -0.61 19.41
N ILE A 409 5.74 0.51 19.16
CA ILE A 409 5.98 1.40 18.02
C ILE A 409 6.07 2.81 18.57
N LEU A 410 7.23 3.43 18.42
CA LEU A 410 7.49 4.78 18.89
C LEU A 410 7.63 5.72 17.70
N ALA A 411 6.85 6.79 17.69
CA ALA A 411 7.02 7.91 16.78
C ALA A 411 7.20 9.21 17.56
N ILE A 412 8.25 9.97 17.25
CA ILE A 412 8.55 11.27 17.85
C ILE A 412 8.73 12.29 16.72
N GLN A 413 8.24 13.51 16.93
CA GLN A 413 8.45 14.66 16.06
C GLN A 413 9.00 15.80 16.90
N LEU A 414 10.17 16.31 16.53
CA LEU A 414 10.92 17.36 17.21
C LEU A 414 11.01 18.57 16.28
N GLN A 415 10.67 19.76 16.77
CA GLN A 415 10.71 21.00 15.99
C GLN A 415 12.13 21.61 15.83
N ARG A 416 13.15 20.87 16.26
CA ARG A 416 14.56 21.26 16.25
C ARG A 416 15.46 20.03 16.15
N ALA A 417 16.58 20.17 15.45
CA ALA A 417 17.67 19.20 15.47
C ALA A 417 18.24 19.00 16.88
N ILE A 418 18.69 17.78 17.17
CA ILE A 418 19.23 17.38 18.47
C ILE A 418 20.65 16.84 18.37
N ALA A 419 21.40 16.93 19.47
CA ALA A 419 22.78 16.45 19.53
C ALA A 419 22.85 14.93 19.29
N LYS A 420 23.84 14.48 18.52
CA LYS A 420 24.06 13.05 18.21
C LYS A 420 24.11 12.18 19.47
N GLN A 421 24.73 12.65 20.55
CA GLN A 421 24.79 11.93 21.83
C GLN A 421 23.39 11.68 22.42
N LEU A 422 22.46 12.63 22.28
CA LEU A 422 21.10 12.49 22.80
C LEU A 422 20.27 11.51 21.95
N VAL A 423 20.52 11.43 20.63
CA VAL A 423 19.99 10.33 19.78
C VAL A 423 20.50 8.97 20.24
N HIS A 424 21.76 8.86 20.66
CA HIS A 424 22.31 7.60 21.18
C HIS A 424 21.67 7.23 22.52
N GLN A 425 21.57 8.17 23.48
CA GLN A 425 20.84 7.94 24.75
C GLN A 425 19.37 7.57 24.51
N MET A 426 18.72 8.18 23.52
CA MET A 426 17.35 7.86 23.14
C MET A 426 17.23 6.43 22.61
N LYS A 427 18.09 6.02 21.66
CA LYS A 427 18.12 4.63 21.14
C LYS A 427 18.50 3.60 22.20
N GLU A 428 19.45 3.91 23.08
CA GLU A 428 19.83 3.09 24.22
C GLU A 428 18.65 2.89 25.19
N PHE A 429 17.96 3.97 25.58
CA PHE A 429 16.75 3.87 26.40
C PHE A 429 15.65 3.03 25.73
N ILE A 430 15.42 3.24 24.43
CA ILE A 430 14.43 2.49 23.63
C ILE A 430 14.77 0.98 23.60
N GLN A 431 16.03 0.62 23.45
CA GLN A 431 16.47 -0.77 23.36
C GLN A 431 16.54 -1.47 24.73
N VAL A 432 16.92 -0.75 25.79
CA VAL A 432 17.12 -1.32 27.13
C VAL A 432 15.82 -1.28 27.94
N GLU A 433 15.17 -0.12 28.06
CA GLU A 433 13.97 0.05 28.89
C GLU A 433 12.67 -0.21 28.14
N GLY A 434 12.62 0.03 26.82
CA GLY A 434 11.43 -0.16 26.00
C GLY A 434 10.79 -1.56 26.11
N PRO A 435 11.54 -2.67 25.96
CA PRO A 435 10.99 -4.02 26.09
C PRO A 435 10.45 -4.37 27.49
N LYS A 436 10.86 -3.65 28.53
CA LYS A 436 10.40 -3.87 29.91
C LYS A 436 9.03 -3.23 30.18
N LEU A 437 8.67 -2.19 29.41
CA LEU A 437 7.54 -1.31 29.70
C LEU A 437 6.31 -1.69 28.87
N THR A 438 5.37 -2.40 29.49
CA THR A 438 4.17 -2.88 28.79
C THR A 438 3.00 -1.89 28.80
N SER A 439 3.01 -0.83 29.64
CA SER A 439 2.10 0.31 29.51
C SER A 439 2.72 1.40 28.63
N PRO A 440 2.02 1.87 27.58
CA PRO A 440 2.47 3.03 26.84
C PRO A 440 2.52 4.32 27.66
N LYS A 441 1.72 4.45 28.73
CA LYS A 441 1.76 5.62 29.62
C LYS A 441 3.06 5.63 30.43
N GLU A 442 3.41 4.52 31.06
CA GLU A 442 4.64 4.37 31.86
C GLU A 442 5.89 4.63 31.00
N PHE A 443 5.92 4.11 29.77
CA PHE A 443 6.99 4.41 28.82
C PHE A 443 7.14 5.92 28.60
N VAL A 444 6.04 6.65 28.37
CA VAL A 444 6.11 8.10 28.12
C VAL A 444 6.57 8.88 29.35
N LEU A 445 6.13 8.51 30.55
CA LEU A 445 6.57 9.14 31.80
C LEU A 445 8.07 8.88 32.07
N LEU A 446 8.53 7.63 31.88
CA LEU A 446 9.94 7.27 32.07
C LEU A 446 10.84 7.87 30.97
N PHE A 447 10.38 7.88 29.73
CA PHE A 447 11.05 8.57 28.61
C PHE A 447 11.16 10.06 28.88
N HIS A 448 10.09 10.68 29.41
CA HIS A 448 10.14 12.09 29.78
C HIS A 448 11.24 12.35 30.81
N LYS A 449 11.21 11.62 31.92
CA LYS A 449 12.14 11.74 33.04
C LYS A 449 13.61 11.61 32.61
N ASN A 450 13.92 10.66 31.71
CA ASN A 450 15.29 10.31 31.34
C ASN A 450 15.82 11.00 30.07
N ILE A 451 14.96 11.35 29.11
CA ILE A 451 15.36 11.86 27.78
C ILE A 451 14.75 13.23 27.50
N TRP A 452 13.44 13.41 27.64
CA TRP A 452 12.77 14.66 27.21
C TRP A 452 13.18 15.88 28.05
N THR A 453 13.35 15.73 29.36
CA THR A 453 13.89 16.80 30.22
C THR A 453 15.23 17.37 29.75
N LYS A 454 16.03 16.60 28.99
CA LYS A 454 17.31 17.00 28.39
C LYS A 454 17.17 17.60 26.98
N LEU A 455 16.03 17.40 26.31
CA LEU A 455 15.78 17.93 24.97
C LEU A 455 15.55 19.45 24.99
N SER A 456 14.88 19.96 26.03
CA SER A 456 14.53 21.39 26.20
C SER A 456 13.86 22.00 24.96
N ILE A 457 13.08 21.20 24.24
CA ILE A 457 12.31 21.58 23.04
C ILE A 457 10.93 20.92 23.08
N PRO A 458 9.90 21.56 22.49
CA PRO A 458 8.60 20.93 22.29
C PRO A 458 8.72 19.68 21.42
N LEU A 459 8.06 18.60 21.83
CA LEU A 459 7.95 17.39 21.05
C LEU A 459 6.49 16.93 20.90
N SER A 460 6.26 16.15 19.84
CA SER A 460 5.05 15.34 19.69
C SER A 460 5.45 13.87 19.73
N LEU A 461 4.75 13.05 20.50
CA LEU A 461 5.07 11.63 20.66
C LEU A 461 3.80 10.79 20.50
N SER A 462 3.92 9.65 19.82
CA SER A 462 2.99 8.53 19.92
C SER A 462 3.77 7.28 20.29
N TYR A 463 3.32 6.58 21.34
CA TYR A 463 3.81 5.25 21.64
C TYR A 463 2.63 4.27 21.66
N LEU A 464 2.77 3.21 20.89
CA LEU A 464 1.77 2.16 20.73
C LEU A 464 2.37 0.84 21.17
N ILE A 465 1.57 -0.03 21.78
CA ILE A 465 1.90 -1.44 21.92
C ILE A 465 0.79 -2.25 21.25
N LEU A 466 1.17 -3.04 20.25
CA LEU A 466 0.32 -4.04 19.63
C LEU A 466 0.60 -5.39 20.28
N ASP A 467 -0.41 -5.93 20.95
CA ASP A 467 -0.42 -7.26 21.52
C ASP A 467 -1.33 -8.15 20.67
N VAL A 468 -0.73 -9.04 19.87
CA VAL A 468 -1.50 -9.95 19.00
C VAL A 468 -2.02 -11.18 19.73
N GLU A 469 -1.52 -11.44 20.94
CA GLU A 469 -1.98 -12.54 21.80
C GLU A 469 -3.28 -12.18 22.50
N LYS A 470 -3.35 -10.98 23.08
CA LYS A 470 -4.55 -10.44 23.73
C LYS A 470 -5.52 -9.77 22.73
N GLU A 471 -5.13 -9.64 21.46
CA GLU A 471 -5.80 -8.82 20.44
C GLU A 471 -6.03 -7.36 20.90
N VAL A 472 -5.02 -6.71 21.50
CA VAL A 472 -5.16 -5.33 22.03
C VAL A 472 -4.11 -4.38 21.44
N LEU A 473 -4.58 -3.22 20.96
CA LEU A 473 -3.78 -2.02 20.76
C LEU A 473 -3.87 -1.16 22.02
N ARG A 474 -2.72 -0.85 22.63
CA ARG A 474 -2.57 0.18 23.66
C ARG A 474 -1.90 1.41 23.04
N LEU A 475 -2.36 2.61 23.36
CA LEU A 475 -1.89 3.87 22.78
C LEU A 475 -1.75 4.94 23.85
N CYS A 476 -0.59 5.59 23.91
CA CYS A 476 -0.37 6.85 24.60
C CYS A 476 0.15 7.89 23.60
N GLN A 477 -0.35 9.13 23.66
CA GLN A 477 0.06 10.21 22.76
C GLN A 477 0.23 11.53 23.52
N VAL A 478 1.17 12.34 23.05
CA VAL A 478 1.47 13.68 23.55
C VAL A 478 1.64 14.62 22.37
N ASN A 479 0.81 15.65 22.26
CA ASN A 479 0.81 16.70 21.22
C ASN A 479 0.83 16.19 19.77
N HIS A 480 0.47 14.92 19.56
CA HIS A 480 0.53 14.23 18.27
C HIS A 480 -0.86 14.15 17.64
N HIS A 481 -0.93 14.00 16.31
CA HIS A 481 -2.21 13.77 15.66
C HIS A 481 -2.82 12.40 16.01
N PRO A 482 -4.16 12.29 16.09
CA PRO A 482 -4.85 11.05 16.36
C PRO A 482 -4.44 9.92 15.42
N LEU A 483 -4.32 8.72 15.99
CA LEU A 483 -4.04 7.50 15.23
C LEU A 483 -5.29 7.11 14.43
N ALA A 484 -5.17 6.90 13.12
CA ALA A 484 -6.34 6.61 12.29
C ALA A 484 -6.52 5.09 12.10
N LEU A 485 -7.66 4.55 12.56
CA LEU A 485 -8.03 3.14 12.45
C LEU A 485 -9.15 2.95 11.42
N LEU A 486 -8.92 2.16 10.38
CA LEU A 486 -9.94 1.79 9.40
C LEU A 486 -10.19 0.29 9.39
N ASN A 487 -11.44 -0.11 9.65
CA ASN A 487 -11.91 -1.45 9.34
C ASN A 487 -13.37 -1.42 8.87
N PRO A 488 -13.62 -1.64 7.57
CA PRO A 488 -14.97 -1.65 6.99
C PRO A 488 -15.91 -2.73 7.51
N LEU A 489 -15.41 -3.71 8.28
CA LEU A 489 -16.20 -4.70 9.02
C LEU A 489 -16.64 -4.20 10.41
N ARG A 490 -15.97 -3.16 10.96
CA ARG A 490 -16.36 -2.46 12.19
C ARG A 490 -17.30 -1.31 11.89
N ASN A 491 -16.91 -0.44 10.96
CA ASN A 491 -17.64 0.75 10.56
C ASN A 491 -17.31 1.08 9.10
N ARG A 492 -18.26 1.63 8.35
CA ARG A 492 -18.03 2.09 6.96
C ARG A 492 -16.93 3.15 6.89
N TYR A 493 -16.76 3.94 7.95
CA TYR A 493 -15.79 5.02 8.08
C TYR A 493 -14.57 4.62 8.93
N PHE A 494 -13.51 5.43 8.89
CA PHE A 494 -12.38 5.30 9.79
C PHE A 494 -12.71 5.95 11.15
N HIS A 495 -12.03 5.50 12.20
CA HIS A 495 -12.02 6.08 13.53
C HIS A 495 -10.73 6.86 13.74
N LEU A 496 -10.79 7.96 14.48
CA LEU A 496 -9.62 8.65 15.01
C LEU A 496 -9.49 8.25 16.49
N LEU A 497 -8.37 7.62 16.82
CA LEU A 497 -8.05 7.13 18.16
C LEU A 497 -7.13 8.16 18.83
N GLN A 498 -7.60 8.73 19.92
CA GLN A 498 -6.93 9.80 20.65
C GLN A 498 -7.11 9.56 22.15
N PRO A 499 -6.02 9.34 22.91
CA PRO A 499 -6.11 9.18 24.37
C PRO A 499 -6.55 10.47 25.06
N LYS A 500 -7.18 10.33 26.24
CA LYS A 500 -7.47 11.45 27.15
C LYS A 500 -6.15 12.18 27.49
N GLY A 501 -6.18 13.51 27.57
CA GLY A 501 -5.00 14.35 27.89
C GLY A 501 -3.87 14.37 26.84
N SER A 502 -4.13 13.97 25.59
CA SER A 502 -3.09 13.94 24.54
C SER A 502 -2.81 15.28 23.85
N GLU A 503 -3.67 16.29 24.00
CA GLU A 503 -3.48 17.64 23.47
C GLU A 503 -3.17 18.62 24.60
N GLY A 504 -2.20 19.51 24.41
CA GLY A 504 -1.83 20.53 25.42
C GLY A 504 -1.03 20.00 26.60
N PHE A 505 -0.58 18.74 26.55
CA PHE A 505 0.28 18.14 27.56
C PHE A 505 1.70 18.70 27.46
N SER A 506 2.10 19.46 28.48
CA SER A 506 3.43 20.04 28.64
C SER A 506 3.92 19.81 30.06
N LEU A 507 5.01 19.06 30.18
CA LEU A 507 5.68 18.85 31.47
C LEU A 507 6.65 20.00 31.83
N GLU A 508 6.70 21.06 31.01
CA GLU A 508 7.34 22.33 31.34
C GLU A 508 6.48 23.10 32.36
N GLY A 509 6.78 22.94 33.65
CA GLY A 509 6.11 23.72 34.71
C GLY A 509 5.71 22.97 35.98
N GLY A 510 6.12 21.71 36.17
CA GLY A 510 6.10 21.04 37.48
C GLY A 510 4.74 20.76 38.13
N GLN A 511 3.61 21.07 37.47
CA GLN A 511 2.26 20.92 38.02
C GLN A 511 1.18 20.44 37.01
N GLN A 512 1.53 19.95 35.82
CA GLN A 512 0.59 19.07 35.11
C GLN A 512 0.66 17.67 35.71
N ASP A 513 -0.49 17.16 36.15
CA ASP A 513 -0.58 15.89 36.86
C ASP A 513 -0.36 14.73 35.89
N GLU A 514 0.52 13.78 36.24
CA GLU A 514 0.73 12.56 35.45
C GLU A 514 -0.57 11.75 35.27
N ARG A 515 -1.60 12.03 36.09
CA ARG A 515 -2.97 11.51 35.95
C ARG A 515 -3.69 11.98 34.67
N GLU A 516 -3.38 13.15 34.13
CA GLU A 516 -4.07 13.68 32.93
C GLU A 516 -3.73 12.87 31.67
N LEU A 517 -2.50 12.36 31.57
CA LEU A 517 -2.05 11.54 30.44
C LEU A 517 -2.76 10.17 30.45
N GLY A 518 -3.62 9.93 29.46
CA GLY A 518 -4.40 8.69 29.33
C GLY A 518 -3.71 7.61 28.48
N GLU A 519 -3.95 6.35 28.82
CA GLU A 519 -3.75 5.20 27.94
C GLU A 519 -5.09 4.83 27.28
N LEU A 520 -5.13 4.75 25.95
CA LEU A 520 -6.29 4.24 25.22
C LEU A 520 -6.08 2.77 24.87
N ARG A 521 -7.05 1.92 25.23
CA ARG A 521 -7.07 0.50 24.87
C ARG A 521 -8.13 0.25 23.78
N VAL A 522 -7.75 -0.44 22.71
CA VAL A 522 -8.64 -0.79 21.59
C VAL A 522 -8.45 -2.25 21.24
N ARG A 523 -9.51 -3.06 21.34
CA ARG A 523 -9.49 -4.43 20.84
C ARG A 523 -9.27 -4.41 19.32
N LEU A 524 -8.21 -5.09 18.87
CA LEU A 524 -7.90 -5.37 17.48
C LEU A 524 -8.95 -6.30 16.88
N LYS A 525 -9.25 -6.12 15.60
CA LYS A 525 -10.10 -7.02 14.82
C LYS A 525 -9.47 -7.28 13.47
N LYS A 526 -9.60 -8.50 12.96
CA LYS A 526 -9.11 -8.87 11.63
C LYS A 526 -9.51 -7.83 10.58
N GLU A 527 -8.57 -7.52 9.69
CA GLU A 527 -8.65 -6.45 8.67
C GLU A 527 -8.52 -5.01 9.20
N ASP A 528 -8.28 -4.79 10.50
CA ASP A 528 -7.90 -3.47 11.02
C ASP A 528 -6.65 -2.95 10.30
N LEU A 529 -6.79 -1.80 9.64
CA LEU A 529 -5.68 -0.99 9.15
C LEU A 529 -5.47 0.19 10.08
N ILE A 530 -4.32 0.24 10.72
CA ILE A 530 -3.88 1.32 11.60
C ILE A 530 -2.89 2.18 10.84
N ILE A 531 -3.13 3.49 10.80
CA ILE A 531 -2.28 4.48 10.14
C ILE A 531 -1.78 5.48 11.19
N LEU A 532 -0.45 5.51 11.38
CA LEU A 532 0.28 6.55 12.12
C LEU A 532 1.03 7.42 11.11
N HIS A 533 1.06 8.74 11.29
CA HIS A 533 1.68 9.66 10.33
C HIS A 533 2.27 10.92 10.99
N SER A 534 3.26 11.53 10.33
CA SER A 534 3.84 12.81 10.78
C SER A 534 2.92 14.01 10.52
N LYS A 535 3.21 15.15 11.16
CA LYS A 535 2.59 16.45 10.85
C LYS A 535 2.98 16.91 9.44
N GLY A 536 4.22 16.65 9.02
CA GLY A 536 4.73 17.01 7.71
C GLY A 536 3.92 16.42 6.55
N ILE A 537 3.27 15.25 6.70
CA ILE A 537 2.34 14.74 5.67
C ILE A 537 1.11 15.63 5.51
N LEU A 538 0.56 16.17 6.61
CA LEU A 538 -0.59 17.06 6.53
C LEU A 538 -0.19 18.46 6.05
N GLN A 539 0.99 18.93 6.48
CA GLN A 539 1.51 20.26 6.18
C GLN A 539 2.15 20.38 4.80
N ALA A 540 2.62 19.27 4.20
CA ALA A 540 3.26 19.24 2.88
C ALA A 540 2.39 19.95 1.83
N LYS A 541 2.94 21.02 1.26
CA LYS A 541 2.24 21.89 0.31
C LYS A 541 2.52 21.46 -1.13
N ASP A 542 1.52 21.60 -1.99
CA ASP A 542 1.73 21.56 -3.44
C ASP A 542 2.46 22.82 -3.95
N ASP A 543 2.76 22.88 -5.25
CA ASP A 543 3.44 24.04 -5.85
C ASP A 543 2.60 25.35 -5.81
N ARG A 544 1.33 25.30 -5.37
CA ARG A 544 0.45 26.47 -5.15
C ARG A 544 0.35 26.87 -3.68
N GLY A 545 1.06 26.18 -2.78
CA GLY A 545 1.00 26.43 -1.34
C GLY A 545 -0.16 25.74 -0.62
N VAL A 546 -0.96 24.91 -1.31
CA VAL A 546 -2.08 24.20 -0.71
C VAL A 546 -1.55 22.96 0.02
N SER A 547 -1.79 22.87 1.33
CA SER A 547 -1.39 21.70 2.14
C SER A 547 -2.15 20.43 1.72
N PHE A 548 -1.51 19.27 1.83
CA PHE A 548 -2.12 17.96 1.52
C PHE A 548 -3.34 17.69 2.39
N GLY A 549 -3.22 17.98 3.69
CA GLY A 549 -4.33 18.05 4.64
C GLY A 549 -4.96 16.70 5.01
N LYS A 550 -5.75 16.74 6.09
CA LYS A 550 -6.44 15.56 6.65
C LYS A 550 -7.38 14.90 5.63
N GLN A 551 -8.14 15.70 4.87
CA GLN A 551 -9.12 15.21 3.90
C GLN A 551 -8.52 14.25 2.87
N ARG A 552 -7.40 14.64 2.20
CA ARG A 552 -6.79 13.79 1.16
C ARG A 552 -6.23 12.50 1.73
N LEU A 553 -5.62 12.55 2.91
CA LEU A 553 -5.15 11.35 3.60
C LEU A 553 -6.32 10.40 3.90
N TYR A 554 -7.42 10.92 4.44
CA TYR A 554 -8.61 10.14 4.79
C TYR A 554 -9.33 9.57 3.55
N GLU A 555 -9.39 10.30 2.44
CA GLU A 555 -9.89 9.79 1.15
C GLU A 555 -9.04 8.61 0.65
N LEU A 556 -7.71 8.68 0.76
CA LEU A 556 -6.82 7.57 0.42
C LEU A 556 -7.06 6.36 1.33
N MET A 557 -7.21 6.56 2.64
CA MET A 557 -7.54 5.50 3.59
C MET A 557 -8.87 4.83 3.22
N GLN A 558 -9.95 5.60 3.09
CA GLN A 558 -11.27 5.06 2.72
C GLN A 558 -11.26 4.31 1.37
N ARG A 559 -10.46 4.76 0.41
CA ARG A 559 -10.40 4.19 -0.94
C ARG A 559 -9.51 2.96 -1.05
N TYR A 560 -8.37 2.94 -0.36
CA TYR A 560 -7.32 1.94 -0.54
C TYR A 560 -7.02 1.08 0.70
N GLY A 561 -7.42 1.51 1.91
CA GLY A 561 -7.16 0.78 3.15
C GLY A 561 -7.96 -0.52 3.36
N ARG A 562 -8.72 -0.95 2.35
CA ARG A 562 -9.33 -2.30 2.25
C ARG A 562 -8.38 -3.38 1.71
N HIS A 563 -7.16 -2.99 1.37
CA HIS A 563 -6.13 -3.86 0.83
C HIS A 563 -5.05 -4.14 1.89
N GLU A 564 -4.08 -4.93 1.49
CA GLU A 564 -2.78 -5.14 2.12
C GLU A 564 -2.11 -3.78 2.43
N ALA A 565 -1.34 -3.69 3.52
CA ALA A 565 -0.64 -2.46 3.90
C ALA A 565 0.31 -1.99 2.78
N GLU A 566 0.89 -2.92 2.02
CA GLU A 566 1.78 -2.63 0.90
C GLU A 566 1.05 -1.86 -0.21
N TYR A 567 -0.16 -2.30 -0.54
CA TYR A 567 -0.95 -1.63 -1.55
C TYR A 567 -1.42 -0.24 -1.08
N PHE A 568 -1.69 -0.07 0.21
CA PHE A 568 -1.97 1.26 0.78
C PHE A 568 -0.73 2.16 0.70
N ARG A 569 0.46 1.69 1.12
CA ARG A 569 1.75 2.40 1.01
C ARG A 569 1.99 2.87 -0.42
N ASP A 570 1.85 1.98 -1.40
CA ASP A 570 2.07 2.30 -2.81
C ASP A 570 1.07 3.31 -3.34
N LYS A 571 -0.21 3.22 -2.96
CA LYS A 571 -1.23 4.20 -3.37
C LYS A 571 -1.14 5.52 -2.62
N PHE A 572 -0.62 5.52 -1.40
CA PHE A 572 -0.21 6.75 -0.72
C PHE A 572 0.92 7.41 -1.51
N MET A 573 2.03 6.72 -1.77
CA MET A 573 3.17 7.29 -2.51
C MET A 573 2.80 7.76 -3.92
N GLU A 574 2.04 6.97 -4.67
CA GLU A 574 1.57 7.33 -6.01
C GLU A 574 0.76 8.64 -6.03
N LYS A 575 0.16 9.03 -4.91
CA LYS A 575 -0.68 10.23 -4.76
C LYS A 575 0.03 11.37 -4.07
N PHE A 576 0.76 11.07 -3.00
CA PHE A 576 1.53 12.04 -2.22
C PHE A 576 2.68 12.63 -3.05
N SER A 577 3.51 11.81 -3.69
CA SER A 577 4.62 12.29 -4.55
C SER A 577 4.17 12.99 -5.83
N LYS A 578 2.89 12.87 -6.23
CA LYS A 578 2.29 13.67 -7.30
C LYS A 578 1.70 15.00 -6.81
N PHE A 579 1.41 15.10 -5.51
CA PHE A 579 0.81 16.27 -4.89
C PHE A 579 1.86 17.23 -4.34
N HIS A 580 2.77 16.75 -3.48
CA HIS A 580 3.65 17.64 -2.74
C HIS A 580 4.67 18.29 -3.67
N SER A 581 5.00 19.55 -3.36
CA SER A 581 6.04 20.28 -4.08
C SER A 581 7.39 19.59 -3.92
N LYS A 582 8.20 19.57 -4.99
CA LYS A 582 9.63 19.24 -4.90
C LYS A 582 10.44 20.27 -4.08
N ARG A 583 9.82 21.36 -3.65
CA ARG A 583 10.40 22.38 -2.76
C ARG A 583 9.99 22.22 -1.29
N SER A 584 9.08 21.29 -1.00
CA SER A 584 8.67 20.94 0.37
C SER A 584 9.89 20.52 1.18
N ARG A 585 10.08 21.14 2.34
CA ARG A 585 11.12 20.79 3.32
C ARG A 585 10.60 19.86 4.42
N GLU A 586 9.29 19.64 4.49
CA GLU A 586 8.66 18.73 5.44
C GLU A 586 9.33 17.35 5.46
N ASN A 587 9.78 16.95 6.65
CA ASN A 587 10.06 15.55 6.96
C ASN A 587 8.74 14.80 7.01
N ILE A 588 8.71 13.58 6.47
CA ILE A 588 7.51 12.77 6.42
C ILE A 588 7.78 11.37 6.93
N PHE A 589 6.83 10.85 7.71
CA PHE A 589 6.64 9.40 7.80
C PHE A 589 5.16 9.05 7.79
N ILE A 590 4.83 7.90 7.21
CA ILE A 590 3.55 7.22 7.41
C ILE A 590 3.82 5.74 7.61
N LEU A 591 3.28 5.19 8.69
CA LEU A 591 3.31 3.77 9.01
C LEU A 591 1.89 3.22 8.88
N ALA A 592 1.76 2.23 8.02
CA ALA A 592 0.56 1.43 7.82
C ALA A 592 0.77 0.04 8.44
N ILE A 593 -0.16 -0.38 9.28
CA ILE A 593 -0.12 -1.65 9.99
C ILE A 593 -1.44 -2.37 9.76
N LYS A 594 -1.39 -3.56 9.20
CA LYS A 594 -2.58 -4.34 8.87
C LYS A 594 -2.63 -5.61 9.72
N TYR A 595 -3.65 -5.71 10.57
CA TYR A 595 -3.85 -6.87 11.46
C TYR A 595 -4.58 -8.01 10.74
N HIS A 596 -3.85 -9.10 10.54
CA HIS A 596 -4.29 -10.35 9.96
C HIS A 596 -4.39 -11.40 11.08
N SER A 597 -5.49 -11.38 11.84
CA SER A 597 -5.74 -12.34 12.93
C SER A 597 -5.42 -13.79 12.50
N GLN A 598 -4.42 -14.37 13.18
CA GLN A 598 -4.00 -15.77 13.08
C GLN A 598 -4.20 -16.49 14.42
N PHE A 599 -5.44 -16.74 14.80
CA PHE A 599 -5.76 -17.93 15.59
C PHE A 599 -6.90 -18.68 14.90
N PRO A 600 -6.76 -19.98 14.60
CA PRO A 600 -7.96 -20.81 14.47
C PRO A 600 -8.67 -20.76 15.83
N TYR A 601 -9.99 -20.65 15.82
CA TYR A 601 -10.76 -21.04 17.00
C TYR A 601 -10.39 -22.50 17.31
N GLU A 602 -9.83 -22.75 18.48
CA GLU A 602 -10.07 -24.04 19.14
C GLU A 602 -11.57 -24.04 19.44
N GLU A 603 -12.34 -24.79 18.64
CA GLU A 603 -13.69 -25.17 19.03
C GLU A 603 -13.55 -26.02 20.30
N GLU A 604 -14.25 -25.62 21.37
CA GLU A 604 -14.29 -26.36 22.63
C GLU A 604 -14.73 -27.82 22.38
N ILE A 605 -14.08 -28.75 23.06
CA ILE A 605 -14.20 -30.22 22.89
C ILE A 605 -15.55 -30.75 23.39
#